data_AF-A0A0R0G6K5-F1
#
_entry.id   AF-A0A0R0G6K5-F1
#
_cell.length_a   1.000
_cell.length_b   1.000
_cell.length_c   1.000
_cell.angle_alpha   90.00
_cell.angle_beta   90.00
_cell.angle_gamma   90.00
#
_symmetry.space_group_name_H-M   'P 1'
#
loop_
_entity.id
_entity.type
_entity.pdbx_description
1 polymer ?
#
loop_
_entity_poly.entity_id
_entity_poly.type
_entity_poly.pdbx_seq_one_letter_code
_entity_poly.pdbx_strand_id
1 'polypeptide(L)'
;MADSDPPSLGRVKLTDLVPWNGLASDSYKISVSILSHSLAQFSAVIVQFPASDGAILRSGLESARMYFHQRETYPPADIINPAGLPDIFALFGKAARDILDAISYHLNIRSSPFVEIVDNVPLRNREISSSVLSVCCHARPSFQGPQHHNNITTTQEDGQMIMYPDHDHQVDKSLLSLVKSDRAGLHVRDSQGRWILVDGDLGPQEAIVFPGLALYQATAGYVNPALLKTEINMEANMYGRCSLAFKLLPKSMTNLDCSEMRAAGYGIEAQFQLPVPVDDFMQRSHPTDHLFNRPSLQCFNFQPTHDERRKQNPKSKPLPPSKRLRLEAQRVLKERVQDIADKKGIKLRFCNLKECESHIHSIDSPCANIRMEIGWPLGVPFVHPHDLPNKAKLGFLEAYEPGWTEAHQNSDRNQSPLTSNVWAA
;
A
#
# COMPACT_ATOMS: atom_id res chain seq x y z
N MET A 1 -13.70 36.85 -16.57
CA MET A 1 -13.60 35.45 -17.01
C MET A 1 -13.32 34.67 -15.75
N ALA A 2 -14.16 33.70 -15.38
CA ALA A 2 -13.85 32.87 -14.22
C ALA A 2 -12.58 32.11 -14.57
N ASP A 3 -11.49 32.38 -13.85
CA ASP A 3 -10.33 31.49 -13.80
C ASP A 3 -10.86 30.16 -13.25
N SER A 4 -11.36 29.31 -14.13
CA SER A 4 -11.54 27.91 -13.82
C SER A 4 -10.12 27.40 -13.59
N ASP A 5 -9.74 27.27 -12.32
CA ASP A 5 -8.53 26.57 -11.94
C ASP A 5 -8.44 25.29 -12.78
N PRO A 6 -7.29 25.01 -13.40
CA PRO A 6 -7.15 23.83 -14.22
C PRO A 6 -7.57 22.60 -13.39
N PRO A 7 -8.26 21.63 -14.01
CA PRO A 7 -8.78 20.48 -13.27
C PRO A 7 -7.62 19.81 -12.53
N SER A 8 -7.74 19.76 -11.20
CA SER A 8 -6.64 19.40 -10.31
C SER A 8 -6.57 17.90 -10.08
N LEU A 9 -5.35 17.40 -9.92
CA LEU A 9 -5.09 16.00 -9.60
C LEU A 9 -5.76 15.65 -8.26
N GLY A 10 -6.46 14.52 -8.21
CA GLY A 10 -7.14 14.08 -6.99
C GLY A 10 -6.13 13.83 -5.86
N ARG A 11 -6.49 14.24 -4.65
CA ARG A 11 -5.70 14.02 -3.44
C ARG A 11 -6.48 13.18 -2.44
N VAL A 12 -5.89 12.10 -1.96
CA VAL A 12 -6.52 11.19 -1.00
C VAL A 12 -5.58 10.85 0.14
N LYS A 13 -6.10 10.73 1.36
CA LYS A 13 -5.32 10.23 2.49
C LYS A 13 -5.33 8.72 2.46
N LEU A 14 -4.17 8.10 2.65
CA LEU A 14 -4.06 6.65 2.66
C LEU A 14 -4.90 6.03 3.79
N THR A 15 -5.03 6.70 4.94
CA THR A 15 -5.88 6.27 6.06
C THR A 15 -7.36 6.19 5.69
N ASP A 16 -7.80 7.02 4.75
CA ASP A 16 -9.19 7.04 4.29
C ASP A 16 -9.45 5.96 3.23
N LEU A 17 -8.40 5.38 2.63
CA LEU A 17 -8.49 4.24 1.70
C LEU A 17 -8.46 2.87 2.39
N VAL A 18 -8.52 2.82 3.72
CA VAL A 18 -8.60 1.56 4.47
C VAL A 18 -10.01 1.41 5.05
N PRO A 19 -10.76 0.34 4.71
CA PRO A 19 -12.10 0.12 5.26
C PRO A 19 -12.08 -0.01 6.78
N TRP A 20 -12.95 0.72 7.47
CA TRP A 20 -13.05 0.63 8.92
C TRP A 20 -13.86 -0.62 9.29
N ASN A 21 -13.23 -1.58 9.99
CA ASN A 21 -13.82 -2.88 10.35
C ASN A 21 -14.38 -3.66 9.15
N GLY A 22 -13.76 -3.51 7.96
CA GLY A 22 -14.23 -4.13 6.73
C GLY A 22 -15.47 -3.49 6.11
N LEU A 23 -16.02 -2.43 6.72
CA LEU A 23 -17.14 -1.67 6.18
C LEU A 23 -16.63 -0.40 5.48
N ALA A 24 -17.20 -0.11 4.32
CA ALA A 24 -16.94 1.13 3.58
C ALA A 24 -17.60 2.31 4.31
N SER A 25 -16.80 3.07 5.08
CA SER A 25 -17.21 4.35 5.65
C SER A 25 -17.52 5.38 4.55
N ASP A 26 -18.17 6.49 4.92
CA ASP A 26 -18.42 7.56 3.95
C ASP A 26 -17.12 8.23 3.50
N SER A 27 -16.14 8.39 4.40
CA SER A 27 -14.79 8.85 4.04
C SER A 27 -14.14 7.92 3.01
N TYR A 28 -14.23 6.61 3.21
CA TYR A 28 -13.72 5.62 2.27
C TYR A 28 -14.38 5.73 0.90
N LYS A 29 -15.72 5.78 0.84
CA LYS A 29 -16.44 5.92 -0.45
C LYS A 29 -16.04 7.20 -1.19
N ILE A 30 -15.90 8.32 -0.48
CA ILE A 30 -15.47 9.60 -1.06
C ILE A 30 -14.04 9.47 -1.58
N SER A 31 -13.11 8.96 -0.79
CA SER A 31 -11.71 8.77 -1.20
C SER A 31 -11.57 7.82 -2.38
N VAL A 32 -12.32 6.71 -2.41
CA VAL A 32 -12.34 5.80 -3.57
C VAL A 32 -12.89 6.49 -4.81
N SER A 33 -13.94 7.32 -4.67
CA SER A 33 -14.47 8.10 -5.80
C SER A 33 -13.44 9.08 -6.34
N ILE A 34 -12.73 9.81 -5.47
CA ILE A 34 -11.67 10.76 -5.86
C ILE A 34 -10.52 10.00 -6.54
N LEU A 35 -10.07 8.90 -5.93
CA LEU A 35 -9.03 8.03 -6.48
C LEU A 35 -9.38 7.60 -7.90
N SER A 36 -10.56 7.01 -8.08
CA SER A 36 -10.98 6.43 -9.36
C SER A 36 -11.20 7.49 -10.43
N HIS A 37 -11.81 8.62 -10.06
CA HIS A 37 -11.98 9.76 -10.96
C HIS A 37 -10.63 10.34 -11.40
N SER A 38 -9.69 10.51 -10.47
CA SER A 38 -8.36 11.02 -10.77
C SER A 38 -7.58 10.08 -11.69
N LEU A 39 -7.62 8.77 -11.43
CA LEU A 39 -6.99 7.77 -12.29
C LEU A 39 -7.61 7.75 -13.69
N ALA A 40 -8.93 7.88 -13.81
CA ALA A 40 -9.60 7.89 -15.11
C ALA A 40 -9.29 9.15 -15.93
N GLN A 41 -9.24 10.32 -15.27
CA GLN A 41 -9.07 11.60 -15.95
C GLN A 41 -7.60 11.95 -16.23
N PHE A 42 -6.72 11.67 -15.27
CA PHE A 42 -5.33 12.14 -15.25
C PHE A 42 -4.31 11.00 -15.29
N SER A 43 -4.74 9.74 -15.20
CA SER A 43 -3.86 8.56 -15.08
C SER A 43 -2.92 8.63 -13.87
N ALA A 44 -3.25 9.45 -12.87
CA ALA A 44 -2.46 9.65 -11.67
C ALA A 44 -3.32 10.15 -10.52
N VAL A 45 -2.81 10.05 -9.30
CA VAL A 45 -3.44 10.54 -8.07
C VAL A 45 -2.36 10.82 -7.03
N ILE A 46 -2.57 11.82 -6.19
CA ILE A 46 -1.71 12.10 -5.04
C ILE A 46 -2.24 11.34 -3.83
N VAL A 47 -1.37 10.58 -3.18
CA VAL A 47 -1.68 9.88 -1.92
C VAL A 47 -0.88 10.50 -0.79
N GLN A 48 -1.58 10.94 0.26
CA GLN A 48 -1.01 11.46 1.48
C GLN A 48 -0.85 10.34 2.53
N PHE A 49 0.37 10.16 2.98
CA PHE A 49 0.75 9.21 4.04
C PHE A 49 0.55 9.83 5.43
N PRO A 50 0.35 9.01 6.47
CA PRO A 50 0.45 9.46 7.87
C PRO A 50 1.78 10.17 8.16
N ALA A 51 1.81 11.02 9.18
CA ALA A 51 2.99 11.84 9.49
C ALA A 51 4.25 11.00 9.81
N SER A 52 4.09 9.87 10.51
CA SER A 52 5.15 8.90 10.80
C SER A 52 5.78 8.36 9.51
N ASP A 53 4.91 7.95 8.59
CA ASP A 53 5.29 7.29 7.34
C ASP A 53 5.91 8.29 6.37
N GLY A 54 5.37 9.50 6.32
CA GLY A 54 5.96 10.60 5.56
C GLY A 54 7.37 10.97 6.05
N ALA A 55 7.68 10.80 7.34
CA ALA A 55 9.04 11.01 7.84
C ALA A 55 10.03 9.98 7.26
N ILE A 56 9.60 8.72 7.15
CA ILE A 56 10.37 7.64 6.50
C ILE A 56 10.65 8.01 5.04
N LEU A 57 9.61 8.41 4.28
CA LEU A 57 9.75 8.81 2.88
C LEU A 57 10.75 9.96 2.68
N ARG A 58 10.68 11.00 3.52
CA ARG A 58 11.64 12.11 3.46
C ARG A 58 13.05 11.67 3.80
N SER A 59 13.21 10.89 4.86
CA SER A 59 14.54 10.44 5.31
C SER A 59 15.24 9.57 4.28
N GLY A 60 14.52 8.65 3.63
CA GLY A 60 15.13 7.81 2.59
C GLY A 60 15.33 8.55 1.26
N LEU A 61 14.48 9.53 0.91
CA LEU A 61 14.73 10.39 -0.24
C LEU A 61 15.96 11.28 -0.02
N GLU A 62 16.14 11.81 1.19
CA GLU A 62 17.31 12.59 1.55
C GLU A 62 18.58 11.73 1.60
N SER A 63 18.49 10.51 2.11
CA SER A 63 19.60 9.56 2.07
C SER A 63 19.98 9.17 0.64
N ALA A 64 18.99 8.95 -0.23
CA ALA A 64 19.18 8.74 -1.66
C ALA A 64 19.88 9.92 -2.33
N ARG A 65 19.45 11.15 -1.99
CA ARG A 65 20.09 12.37 -2.46
C ARG A 65 21.56 12.37 -2.05
N MET A 66 21.86 12.18 -0.77
CA MET A 66 23.24 12.15 -0.25
C MET A 66 24.09 11.07 -0.91
N TYR A 67 23.55 9.87 -1.15
CA TYR A 67 24.24 8.79 -1.86
C TYR A 67 24.72 9.24 -3.25
N PHE A 68 23.85 9.85 -4.05
CA PHE A 68 24.27 10.35 -5.36
C PHE A 68 25.27 11.51 -5.23
N HIS A 69 25.13 12.38 -4.22
CA HIS A 69 26.07 13.47 -3.96
C HIS A 69 27.48 12.98 -3.60
N GLN A 70 27.59 11.94 -2.76
CA GLN A 70 28.87 11.43 -2.27
C GLN A 70 29.68 10.63 -3.30
N ARG A 71 29.05 10.09 -4.35
CA ARG A 71 29.69 9.22 -5.34
C ARG A 71 30.86 9.87 -6.10
N GLU A 72 31.02 11.19 -6.00
CA GLU A 72 32.18 11.94 -6.53
C GLU A 72 33.28 12.18 -5.49
N THR A 73 32.95 12.20 -4.19
CA THR A 73 33.89 12.62 -3.13
C THR A 73 34.65 11.44 -2.53
N TYR A 74 34.08 10.23 -2.61
CA TYR A 74 34.61 9.06 -1.91
C TYR A 74 34.91 7.91 -2.88
N PRO A 75 35.99 7.14 -2.65
CA PRO A 75 36.22 5.91 -3.41
C PRO A 75 35.02 4.96 -3.24
N PRO A 76 34.72 4.07 -4.21
CA PRO A 76 33.52 3.23 -4.20
C PRO A 76 33.30 2.42 -2.90
N ALA A 77 34.39 2.08 -2.21
CA ALA A 77 34.36 1.34 -0.94
C ALA A 77 33.76 2.13 0.24
N ASP A 78 33.78 3.47 0.18
CA ASP A 78 33.33 4.35 1.27
C ASP A 78 31.91 4.93 1.01
N ILE A 79 31.30 4.61 -0.14
CA ILE A 79 29.97 5.11 -0.49
C ILE A 79 28.91 4.35 0.32
N ILE A 80 28.22 5.08 1.19
CA ILE A 80 27.17 4.51 2.05
C ILE A 80 25.88 4.39 1.25
N ASN A 81 25.33 3.18 1.13
CA ASN A 81 24.04 2.94 0.48
C ASN A 81 22.90 3.77 1.14
N PRO A 82 21.87 4.17 0.37
CA PRO A 82 20.74 4.88 0.94
C PRO A 82 20.08 4.09 2.06
N ALA A 83 19.88 4.74 3.21
CA ALA A 83 19.25 4.18 4.39
C ALA A 83 17.72 4.16 4.26
N GLY A 84 17.06 3.27 5.01
CA GLY A 84 15.60 3.21 5.11
C GLY A 84 14.87 2.64 3.88
N LEU A 85 15.59 2.18 2.84
CA LEU A 85 14.97 1.58 1.66
C LEU A 85 14.09 0.35 1.98
N PRO A 86 14.44 -0.56 2.92
CA PRO A 86 13.55 -1.65 3.30
C PRO A 86 12.24 -1.16 3.93
N ASP A 87 12.30 -0.11 4.75
CA ASP A 87 11.11 0.46 5.39
C ASP A 87 10.22 1.16 4.35
N ILE A 88 10.81 1.87 3.39
CA ILE A 88 10.10 2.48 2.25
C ILE A 88 9.47 1.41 1.36
N PHE A 89 10.21 0.33 1.10
CA PHE A 89 9.69 -0.80 0.32
C PHE A 89 8.45 -1.41 0.98
N ALA A 90 8.51 -1.65 2.29
CA ALA A 90 7.37 -2.15 3.06
C ALA A 90 6.19 -1.16 3.04
N LEU A 91 6.48 0.14 3.24
CA LEU A 91 5.49 1.20 3.27
C LEU A 91 4.75 1.34 1.93
N PHE A 92 5.49 1.50 0.83
CA PHE A 92 4.89 1.60 -0.51
C PHE A 92 4.21 0.30 -0.93
N GLY A 93 4.76 -0.86 -0.56
CA GLY A 93 4.10 -2.14 -0.79
C GLY A 93 2.75 -2.25 -0.08
N LYS A 94 2.64 -1.77 1.18
CA LYS A 94 1.36 -1.71 1.88
C LYS A 94 0.39 -0.76 1.18
N ALA A 95 0.82 0.47 0.90
CA ALA A 95 -0.01 1.48 0.27
C ALA A 95 -0.54 1.02 -1.10
N ALA A 96 0.30 0.37 -1.92
CA ALA A 96 -0.11 -0.16 -3.21
C ALA A 96 -1.25 -1.20 -3.09
N ARG A 97 -1.21 -2.05 -2.06
CA ARG A 97 -2.27 -3.06 -1.82
C ARG A 97 -3.56 -2.42 -1.34
N ASP A 98 -3.48 -1.46 -0.40
CA ASP A 98 -4.65 -0.69 0.05
C ASP A 98 -5.33 0.03 -1.15
N ILE A 99 -4.53 0.55 -2.09
CA ILE A 99 -5.04 1.20 -3.31
C ILE A 99 -5.63 0.19 -4.30
N LEU A 100 -5.05 -1.00 -4.46
CA LEU A 100 -5.63 -2.07 -5.29
C LEU A 100 -6.98 -2.54 -4.73
N ASP A 101 -7.12 -2.64 -3.42
CA ASP A 101 -8.39 -2.99 -2.76
C ASP A 101 -9.44 -1.89 -3.01
N ALA A 102 -9.04 -0.62 -2.91
CA ALA A 102 -9.89 0.52 -3.25
C ALA A 102 -10.35 0.51 -4.72
N ILE A 103 -9.45 0.18 -5.67
CA ILE A 103 -9.79 0.01 -7.08
C ILE A 103 -10.74 -1.16 -7.28
N SER A 104 -10.50 -2.29 -6.62
CA SER A 104 -11.38 -3.47 -6.68
C SER A 104 -12.79 -3.15 -6.21
N TYR A 105 -12.90 -2.39 -5.10
CA TYR A 105 -14.18 -1.90 -4.59
C TYR A 105 -14.88 -0.98 -5.58
N HIS A 106 -14.17 -0.04 -6.21
CA HIS A 106 -14.75 0.83 -7.23
C HIS A 106 -15.30 0.05 -8.42
N LEU A 107 -14.55 -0.97 -8.85
CA LEU A 107 -14.93 -1.88 -9.92
C LEU A 107 -15.95 -2.94 -9.47
N ASN A 108 -16.52 -2.87 -8.26
CA ASN A 108 -17.47 -3.85 -7.74
C ASN A 108 -17.00 -5.31 -7.85
N ILE A 109 -15.68 -5.54 -7.80
CA ILE A 109 -15.11 -6.88 -7.79
C ILE A 109 -15.31 -7.43 -6.38
N ARG A 110 -16.02 -8.55 -6.27
CA ARG A 110 -16.46 -9.10 -4.97
C ARG A 110 -15.39 -9.94 -4.26
N SER A 111 -14.41 -10.41 -5.01
CA SER A 111 -13.26 -11.15 -4.52
C SER A 111 -12.06 -10.21 -4.33
N SER A 112 -10.92 -10.77 -3.91
CA SER A 112 -9.64 -10.09 -3.87
C SER A 112 -8.83 -10.47 -5.13
N PRO A 113 -9.08 -9.85 -6.30
CA PRO A 113 -8.61 -10.34 -7.60
C PRO A 113 -7.09 -10.34 -7.72
N PHE A 114 -6.42 -9.45 -6.99
CA PHE A 114 -4.98 -9.26 -7.12
C PHE A 114 -4.17 -10.14 -6.16
N VAL A 115 -4.78 -10.75 -5.14
CA VAL A 115 -4.07 -11.52 -4.11
C VAL A 115 -3.32 -12.71 -4.71
N GLU A 116 -3.88 -13.37 -5.71
CA GLU A 116 -3.24 -14.52 -6.34
C GLU A 116 -2.03 -14.13 -7.20
N ILE A 117 -2.01 -12.92 -7.77
CA ILE A 117 -0.94 -12.46 -8.65
C ILE A 117 0.14 -11.65 -7.93
N VAL A 118 -0.11 -11.10 -6.73
CA VAL A 118 0.92 -10.35 -5.97
C VAL A 118 1.67 -11.23 -4.98
N ASP A 119 2.86 -10.78 -4.57
CA ASP A 119 3.67 -11.42 -3.55
C ASP A 119 2.94 -11.58 -2.21
N ASN A 120 3.21 -12.68 -1.51
CA ASN A 120 2.74 -12.89 -0.14
C ASN A 120 3.40 -11.88 0.82
N VAL A 121 2.69 -11.50 1.88
CA VAL A 121 3.20 -10.60 2.91
C VAL A 121 3.01 -11.22 4.30
N PRO A 122 4.10 -11.49 5.04
CA PRO A 122 5.51 -11.39 4.61
C PRO A 122 5.87 -12.44 3.54
N LEU A 123 6.94 -12.18 2.79
CA LEU A 123 7.57 -13.18 1.92
C LEU A 123 8.06 -14.37 2.75
N ARG A 124 8.08 -15.56 2.17
CA ARG A 124 8.68 -16.73 2.84
C ARG A 124 10.21 -16.61 2.85
N ASN A 125 10.86 -17.38 3.72
CA ASN A 125 12.32 -17.39 3.79
C ASN A 125 12.94 -17.69 2.41
N ARG A 126 13.88 -16.83 1.98
CA ARG A 126 14.60 -16.87 0.71
C ARG A 126 13.78 -16.54 -0.55
N GLU A 127 12.49 -16.23 -0.41
CA GLU A 127 11.73 -15.68 -1.53
C GLU A 127 12.19 -14.24 -1.81
N ILE A 128 12.34 -13.93 -3.10
CA ILE A 128 12.65 -12.59 -3.57
C ILE A 128 11.33 -11.96 -4.00
N SER A 129 11.12 -10.70 -3.62
CA SER A 129 9.98 -9.93 -4.09
C SER A 129 9.99 -9.80 -5.61
N SER A 130 8.83 -9.95 -6.23
CA SER A 130 8.60 -9.61 -7.63
C SER A 130 8.62 -8.08 -7.83
N SER A 131 8.12 -7.34 -6.83
CA SER A 131 8.09 -5.88 -6.83
C SER A 131 9.45 -5.26 -6.56
N VAL A 132 9.68 -4.06 -7.09
CA VAL A 132 10.99 -3.38 -7.05
C VAL A 132 10.86 -1.96 -6.50
N LEU A 133 11.79 -1.55 -5.65
CA LEU A 133 12.02 -0.15 -5.29
C LEU A 133 13.33 0.32 -5.93
N SER A 134 13.24 1.37 -6.73
CA SER A 134 14.38 1.98 -7.40
C SER A 134 14.62 3.40 -6.89
N VAL A 135 15.89 3.77 -6.87
CA VAL A 135 16.32 5.15 -6.62
C VAL A 135 16.96 5.68 -7.90
N CYS A 136 16.43 6.78 -8.42
CA CYS A 136 16.88 7.36 -9.69
C CYS A 136 17.36 8.80 -9.48
N CYS A 137 18.36 9.23 -10.27
CA CYS A 137 18.82 10.61 -10.35
C CYS A 137 18.94 11.05 -11.81
N HIS A 138 18.13 12.02 -12.22
CA HIS A 138 18.01 12.49 -13.61
C HIS A 138 18.81 13.78 -13.85
N ALA A 139 19.30 13.99 -15.09
CA ALA A 139 20.18 15.09 -15.55
C ALA A 139 21.31 15.43 -14.58
N ARG A 140 22.12 14.41 -14.28
CA ARG A 140 23.43 14.64 -13.73
C ARG A 140 24.45 14.68 -14.87
N PRO A 141 25.14 15.82 -15.10
CA PRO A 141 26.16 15.93 -16.13
C PRO A 141 27.25 14.86 -15.98
N SER A 142 27.61 14.50 -14.74
CA SER A 142 28.64 13.49 -14.44
C SER A 142 28.27 12.05 -14.86
N PHE A 143 27.00 11.77 -15.17
CA PHE A 143 26.58 10.48 -15.74
C PHE A 143 26.54 10.48 -17.27
N GLN A 144 26.55 11.64 -17.92
CA GLN A 144 26.62 11.80 -19.38
C GLN A 144 28.06 12.16 -19.76
N GLY A 145 28.97 11.19 -19.64
CA GLY A 145 30.36 11.38 -20.06
C GLY A 145 30.47 11.66 -21.57
N PRO A 146 31.17 12.72 -22.01
CA PRO A 146 31.45 12.96 -23.42
C PRO A 146 32.56 12.00 -23.88
N GLN A 147 32.34 11.28 -24.98
CA GLN A 147 33.41 10.66 -25.78
C GLN A 147 34.46 9.83 -25.01
N HIS A 148 34.07 8.65 -24.53
CA HIS A 148 35.00 7.50 -24.56
C HIS A 148 34.95 6.82 -25.94
N HIS A 149 35.02 7.60 -27.02
CA HIS A 149 35.69 7.12 -28.22
C HIS A 149 37.18 7.33 -27.99
N ASN A 150 37.78 6.41 -27.23
CA ASN A 150 39.17 5.93 -27.33
C ASN A 150 39.56 5.23 -26.03
N ASN A 151 39.86 3.94 -26.16
CA ASN A 151 40.61 3.07 -25.25
C ASN A 151 40.11 2.91 -23.80
N ILE A 152 39.12 2.04 -23.58
CA ILE A 152 39.28 0.98 -22.55
C ILE A 152 38.89 -0.35 -23.18
N THR A 153 39.90 -1.20 -23.24
CA THR A 153 39.98 -2.54 -23.77
C THR A 153 38.97 -3.47 -23.11
N THR A 154 38.39 -4.33 -23.94
CA THR A 154 37.62 -5.53 -23.60
C THR A 154 38.36 -6.42 -22.59
N THR A 155 37.96 -6.41 -21.32
CA THR A 155 38.11 -7.56 -20.41
C THR A 155 37.03 -7.53 -19.33
N GLN A 156 36.08 -8.48 -19.45
CA GLN A 156 35.34 -9.21 -18.41
C GLN A 156 34.76 -8.48 -17.17
N GLU A 157 33.45 -8.68 -17.01
CA GLU A 157 32.74 -8.95 -15.75
C GLU A 157 32.85 -7.90 -14.63
N ASP A 158 31.96 -6.91 -14.63
CA ASP A 158 31.08 -6.60 -13.48
C ASP A 158 30.23 -5.33 -13.72
N GLY A 159 28.91 -5.45 -13.53
CA GLY A 159 28.02 -4.33 -13.21
C GLY A 159 27.78 -3.27 -14.30
N GLN A 160 27.29 -3.65 -15.48
CA GLN A 160 26.85 -2.69 -16.50
C GLN A 160 25.60 -1.91 -16.03
N MET A 161 25.78 -0.63 -15.69
CA MET A 161 24.70 0.33 -15.50
C MET A 161 24.06 0.65 -16.86
N ILE A 162 22.84 0.16 -17.08
CA ILE A 162 22.07 0.37 -18.31
C ILE A 162 21.47 1.79 -18.29
N MET A 163 22.00 2.68 -19.14
CA MET A 163 21.37 3.97 -19.43
C MET A 163 20.25 3.76 -20.45
N TYR A 164 19.00 4.01 -20.05
CA TYR A 164 17.85 3.92 -20.94
C TYR A 164 17.77 5.16 -21.87
N PRO A 165 17.62 4.98 -23.19
CA PRO A 165 17.44 6.08 -24.13
C PRO A 165 16.07 6.78 -23.95
N ASP A 166 16.07 8.10 -24.08
CA ASP A 166 15.02 9.05 -23.66
C ASP A 166 13.95 9.37 -24.73
N HIS A 167 13.64 8.43 -25.63
CA HIS A 167 12.78 8.74 -26.80
C HIS A 167 11.52 7.89 -27.01
N ASP A 168 11.23 6.92 -26.14
CA ASP A 168 9.92 6.28 -26.14
C ASP A 168 9.16 6.62 -24.86
N HIS A 169 7.90 7.05 -25.01
CA HIS A 169 6.99 7.27 -23.90
C HIS A 169 6.91 5.98 -23.07
N GLN A 170 7.40 6.02 -21.84
CA GLN A 170 7.52 4.82 -21.03
C GLN A 170 6.16 4.51 -20.43
N VAL A 171 5.59 3.37 -20.82
CA VAL A 171 4.51 2.75 -20.04
C VAL A 171 5.13 1.70 -19.14
N ASP A 172 4.82 1.81 -17.86
CA ASP A 172 5.28 0.87 -16.87
C ASP A 172 4.51 -0.46 -16.93
N LYS A 173 5.21 -1.58 -16.74
CA LYS A 173 4.61 -2.93 -16.77
C LYS A 173 4.05 -3.39 -15.41
N SER A 174 4.11 -2.53 -14.40
CA SER A 174 3.57 -2.79 -13.07
C SER A 174 2.05 -2.88 -13.03
N LEU A 175 1.51 -3.32 -11.90
CA LEU A 175 0.10 -3.11 -11.55
C LEU A 175 -0.09 -1.66 -11.13
N LEU A 176 0.69 -1.21 -10.16
CA LEU A 176 0.71 0.16 -9.65
C LEU A 176 2.14 0.59 -9.42
N SER A 177 2.38 1.88 -9.58
CA SER A 177 3.65 2.52 -9.25
C SER A 177 3.45 3.72 -8.35
N LEU A 178 4.34 3.84 -7.36
CA LEU A 178 4.36 4.93 -6.38
C LEU A 178 5.69 5.68 -6.51
N VAL A 179 5.62 7.00 -6.67
CA VAL A 179 6.81 7.84 -6.88
C VAL A 179 6.81 9.00 -5.90
N LYS A 180 7.95 9.17 -5.21
CA LYS A 180 8.27 10.36 -4.41
C LYS A 180 9.55 11.00 -4.94
N SER A 181 9.50 12.28 -5.23
CA SER A 181 10.62 13.03 -5.78
C SER A 181 10.99 14.22 -4.90
N ASP A 182 12.24 14.66 -5.00
CA ASP A 182 12.75 15.87 -4.32
C ASP A 182 12.38 17.16 -5.05
N ARG A 183 12.16 17.06 -6.36
CA ARG A 183 11.83 18.15 -7.26
C ARG A 183 10.78 17.75 -8.28
N ALA A 184 10.04 18.74 -8.74
CA ALA A 184 9.09 18.59 -9.82
C ALA A 184 9.77 18.22 -11.15
N GLY A 185 9.06 17.54 -12.02
CA GLY A 185 9.48 17.17 -13.37
C GLY A 185 8.78 15.93 -13.93
N LEU A 186 8.01 15.21 -13.12
CA LEU A 186 7.21 14.07 -13.58
C LEU A 186 5.96 14.57 -14.28
N HIS A 187 5.84 14.21 -15.55
CA HIS A 187 4.66 14.46 -16.34
C HIS A 187 3.93 13.16 -16.66
N VAL A 188 2.60 13.23 -16.59
CA VAL A 188 1.70 12.13 -16.97
C VAL A 188 0.81 12.61 -18.09
N ARG A 189 0.49 11.73 -19.04
CA ARG A 189 -0.49 12.05 -20.08
C ARG A 189 -1.91 11.84 -19.57
N ASP A 190 -2.71 12.91 -19.59
CA ASP A 190 -4.12 12.86 -19.22
C ASP A 190 -4.97 12.13 -20.29
N SER A 191 -6.25 11.91 -19.97
CA SER A 191 -7.23 11.28 -20.86
C SER A 191 -7.50 12.07 -22.15
N GLN A 192 -7.13 13.36 -22.21
CA GLN A 192 -7.22 14.21 -23.40
C GLN A 192 -5.93 14.20 -24.22
N GLY A 193 -4.91 13.43 -23.81
CA GLY A 193 -3.62 13.36 -24.48
C GLY A 193 -2.65 14.48 -24.12
N ARG A 194 -2.97 15.32 -23.13
CA ARG A 194 -2.12 16.45 -22.69
C ARG A 194 -1.14 15.98 -21.63
N TRP A 195 0.08 16.50 -21.66
CA TRP A 195 1.05 16.29 -20.60
C TRP A 195 0.78 17.23 -19.43
N ILE A 196 0.60 16.66 -18.24
CA ILE A 196 0.37 17.40 -17.00
C ILE A 196 1.52 17.13 -16.03
N LEU A 197 2.03 18.18 -15.39
CA LEU A 197 2.99 18.06 -14.31
C LEU A 197 2.26 17.55 -13.06
N VAL A 198 2.60 16.36 -12.58
CA VAL A 198 1.88 15.72 -11.46
C VAL A 198 2.58 15.91 -10.12
N ASP A 199 3.87 16.22 -10.12
CA ASP A 199 4.69 16.35 -8.90
C ASP A 199 5.10 17.80 -8.57
N GLY A 200 4.40 18.78 -9.15
CA GLY A 200 4.69 20.21 -9.00
C GLY A 200 4.44 20.77 -7.59
N ASP A 201 3.45 20.22 -6.88
CA ASP A 201 2.94 20.72 -5.61
C ASP A 201 2.81 19.61 -4.54
N LEU A 202 3.71 18.62 -4.62
CA LEU A 202 3.79 17.50 -3.67
C LEU A 202 4.24 17.97 -2.29
N GLY A 203 3.38 17.76 -1.30
CA GLY A 203 3.68 17.95 0.11
C GLY A 203 4.69 16.95 0.68
N PRO A 204 5.16 17.18 1.92
CA PRO A 204 6.21 16.38 2.57
C PRO A 204 5.80 14.95 2.93
N GLN A 205 4.51 14.63 2.84
CA GLN A 205 3.93 13.31 3.14
C GLN A 205 3.22 12.72 1.93
N GLU A 206 3.33 13.36 0.77
CA GLU A 206 2.55 13.00 -0.42
C GLU A 206 3.44 12.31 -1.46
N ALA A 207 2.91 11.28 -2.12
CA ALA A 207 3.54 10.63 -3.27
C ALA A 207 2.54 10.51 -4.42
N ILE A 208 3.05 10.38 -5.65
CA ILE A 208 2.23 10.13 -6.84
C ILE A 208 2.00 8.64 -6.98
N VAL A 209 0.78 8.26 -7.33
CA VAL A 209 0.42 6.90 -7.71
C VAL A 209 -0.12 6.90 -9.12
N PHE A 210 0.30 5.92 -9.92
CA PHE A 210 -0.22 5.73 -11.27
C PHE A 210 -0.30 4.24 -11.65
N PRO A 211 -1.29 3.86 -12.47
CA PRO A 211 -1.50 2.49 -12.94
C PRO A 211 -0.52 2.10 -14.05
N GLY A 212 -0.12 0.83 -14.05
CA GLY A 212 0.70 0.24 -15.12
C GLY A 212 -0.08 -0.73 -16.01
N LEU A 213 0.60 -1.29 -17.01
CA LEU A 213 0.00 -2.18 -18.01
C LEU A 213 -0.55 -3.48 -17.43
N ALA A 214 0.06 -4.02 -16.36
CA ALA A 214 -0.46 -5.25 -15.78
C ALA A 214 -1.84 -5.02 -15.17
N LEU A 215 -2.09 -3.83 -14.60
CA LEU A 215 -3.40 -3.49 -14.06
C LEU A 215 -4.41 -3.23 -15.18
N TYR A 216 -3.99 -2.58 -16.25
CA TYR A 216 -4.80 -2.47 -17.47
C TYR A 216 -5.24 -3.84 -17.98
N GLN A 217 -4.31 -4.80 -18.08
CA GLN A 217 -4.61 -6.15 -18.52
C GLN A 217 -5.54 -6.89 -17.53
N ALA A 218 -5.22 -6.86 -16.23
CA ALA A 218 -6.01 -7.54 -15.20
C ALA A 218 -7.44 -6.97 -15.08
N THR A 219 -7.60 -5.67 -15.32
CA THR A 219 -8.90 -4.99 -15.33
C THR A 219 -9.55 -4.95 -16.70
N ALA A 220 -9.12 -5.76 -17.68
CA ALA A 220 -9.70 -5.82 -19.03
C ALA A 220 -9.84 -4.45 -19.73
N GLY A 221 -8.90 -3.54 -19.46
CA GLY A 221 -8.90 -2.19 -20.02
C GLY A 221 -9.76 -1.16 -19.30
N TYR A 222 -10.39 -1.51 -18.18
CA TYR A 222 -11.20 -0.56 -17.39
C TYR A 222 -10.36 0.43 -16.58
N VAL A 223 -9.07 0.13 -16.33
CA VAL A 223 -8.11 1.08 -15.75
C VAL A 223 -7.01 1.35 -16.76
N ASN A 224 -6.99 2.56 -17.32
CA ASN A 224 -5.98 2.95 -18.31
C ASN A 224 -4.58 3.06 -17.67
N PRO A 225 -3.51 2.58 -18.33
CA PRO A 225 -2.16 2.71 -17.84
C PRO A 225 -1.66 4.14 -18.05
N ALA A 226 -0.77 4.59 -17.16
CA ALA A 226 -0.16 5.90 -17.28
C ALA A 226 1.00 5.90 -18.28
N LEU A 227 1.03 6.95 -19.11
CA LEU A 227 2.21 7.32 -19.88
C LEU A 227 3.01 8.36 -19.12
N LEU A 228 4.30 8.12 -18.99
CA LEU A 228 5.19 8.93 -18.17
C LEU A 228 6.25 9.60 -19.05
N LYS A 229 6.60 10.83 -18.69
CA LYS A 229 7.80 11.52 -19.15
C LYS A 229 8.39 12.24 -17.95
N THR A 230 9.71 12.18 -17.80
CA THR A 230 10.41 13.02 -16.82
C THR A 230 11.10 14.13 -17.59
N GLU A 231 10.69 15.37 -17.38
CA GLU A 231 11.41 16.52 -17.94
C GLU A 231 12.56 16.88 -17.02
N ILE A 232 13.72 17.11 -17.62
CA ILE A 232 14.94 17.39 -16.89
C ILE A 232 15.51 18.72 -17.37
N ASN A 233 15.38 19.75 -16.53
CA ASN A 233 16.01 21.03 -16.81
C ASN A 233 17.50 20.94 -16.46
N MET A 234 18.35 20.83 -17.48
CA MET A 234 19.81 20.76 -17.33
C MET A 234 20.42 22.08 -16.83
N GLU A 235 19.85 23.23 -17.21
CA GLU A 235 20.47 24.55 -16.98
C GLU A 235 20.44 24.98 -15.51
N ALA A 236 19.50 24.46 -14.73
CA ALA A 236 19.26 24.93 -13.37
C ALA A 236 19.95 24.11 -12.27
N ASN A 237 20.61 22.97 -12.58
CA ASN A 237 20.78 21.98 -11.53
C ASN A 237 22.03 21.08 -11.60
N MET A 238 23.09 21.47 -10.88
CA MET A 238 24.31 20.66 -10.71
C MET A 238 24.06 19.29 -10.07
N TYR A 239 22.96 19.12 -9.34
CA TYR A 239 22.71 17.94 -8.51
C TYR A 239 21.71 16.93 -9.09
N GLY A 240 21.04 17.26 -10.19
CA GLY A 240 19.98 16.43 -10.79
C GLY A 240 18.70 16.36 -9.95
N ARG A 241 17.71 15.60 -10.44
CA ARG A 241 16.43 15.32 -9.76
C ARG A 241 16.43 13.89 -9.22
N CYS A 242 16.28 13.74 -7.91
CA CYS A 242 16.26 12.44 -7.23
C CYS A 242 14.82 11.96 -6.99
N SER A 243 14.57 10.68 -7.24
CA SER A 243 13.26 10.07 -7.00
C SER A 243 13.36 8.65 -6.47
N LEU A 244 12.46 8.31 -5.55
CA LEU A 244 12.13 6.97 -5.13
C LEU A 244 10.95 6.48 -5.96
N ALA A 245 11.08 5.34 -6.62
CA ALA A 245 10.03 4.75 -7.45
C ALA A 245 9.82 3.28 -7.08
N PHE A 246 8.66 2.97 -6.52
CA PHE A 246 8.23 1.61 -6.24
C PHE A 246 7.28 1.11 -7.31
N LYS A 247 7.49 -0.12 -7.77
CA LYS A 247 6.69 -0.80 -8.79
C LYS A 247 6.13 -2.09 -8.21
N LEU A 248 4.81 -2.14 -8.00
CA LEU A 248 4.11 -3.37 -7.61
C LEU A 248 3.99 -4.27 -8.84
N LEU A 249 4.79 -5.33 -8.89
CA LEU A 249 4.82 -6.25 -10.03
C LEU A 249 4.05 -7.54 -9.69
N PRO A 250 3.36 -8.13 -10.69
CA PRO A 250 2.81 -9.47 -10.52
C PRO A 250 3.94 -10.51 -10.42
N LYS A 251 3.66 -11.62 -9.71
CA LYS A 251 4.55 -12.77 -9.55
C LYS A 251 4.82 -13.45 -10.88
N SER A 252 6.05 -13.89 -11.06
CA SER A 252 6.38 -14.87 -12.11
C SER A 252 5.54 -16.13 -11.94
N MET A 253 5.30 -16.86 -13.03
CA MET A 253 4.46 -18.07 -13.06
C MET A 253 2.96 -17.88 -12.76
N THR A 254 2.46 -16.64 -12.65
CA THR A 254 1.01 -16.37 -12.56
C THR A 254 0.45 -15.93 -13.91
N ASN A 255 -0.88 -15.87 -14.04
CA ASN A 255 -1.56 -15.38 -15.23
C ASN A 255 -2.33 -14.09 -14.91
N LEU A 256 -2.30 -13.14 -15.83
CA LEU A 256 -3.23 -12.02 -15.87
C LEU A 256 -4.48 -12.48 -16.62
N ASP A 257 -5.57 -12.67 -15.90
CA ASP A 257 -6.87 -12.98 -16.49
C ASP A 257 -7.97 -12.06 -15.93
N CYS A 258 -9.06 -11.99 -16.69
CA CYS A 258 -10.21 -11.13 -16.37
C CYS A 258 -11.39 -11.94 -15.83
N SER A 259 -11.14 -13.08 -15.16
CA SER A 259 -12.20 -13.94 -14.61
C SER A 259 -13.09 -13.18 -13.63
N GLU A 260 -12.47 -12.43 -12.71
CA GLU A 260 -13.17 -11.63 -11.71
C GLU A 260 -13.92 -10.45 -12.32
N MET A 261 -13.39 -9.85 -13.40
CA MET A 261 -14.10 -8.84 -14.17
C MET A 261 -15.38 -9.40 -14.82
N ARG A 262 -15.30 -10.63 -15.39
CA ARG A 262 -16.49 -11.33 -15.92
C ARG A 262 -17.49 -11.64 -14.83
N ALA A 263 -17.02 -12.09 -13.66
CA ALA A 263 -17.88 -12.41 -12.52
C ALA A 263 -18.60 -11.17 -11.97
N ALA A 264 -17.97 -10.00 -12.04
CA ALA A 264 -18.57 -8.71 -11.72
C ALA A 264 -19.54 -8.19 -12.80
N GLY A 265 -19.63 -8.85 -13.96
CA GLY A 265 -20.57 -8.53 -15.03
C GLY A 265 -20.04 -7.57 -16.09
N TYR A 266 -18.72 -7.31 -16.13
CA TYR A 266 -18.12 -6.46 -17.16
C TYR A 266 -18.04 -7.18 -18.51
N GLY A 267 -18.20 -6.40 -19.58
CA GLY A 267 -18.02 -6.87 -20.95
C GLY A 267 -16.53 -6.98 -21.29
N ILE A 268 -16.07 -8.18 -21.63
CA ILE A 268 -14.65 -8.43 -21.91
C ILE A 268 -14.43 -8.59 -23.41
N GLU A 269 -13.68 -7.66 -23.98
CA GLU A 269 -13.29 -7.69 -25.39
C GLU A 269 -12.36 -8.87 -25.69
N ALA A 270 -12.37 -9.35 -26.94
CA ALA A 270 -11.65 -10.54 -27.38
C ALA A 270 -10.16 -10.57 -26.97
N GLN A 271 -9.48 -9.42 -26.98
CA GLN A 271 -8.05 -9.31 -26.63
C GLN A 271 -7.73 -9.63 -25.16
N PHE A 272 -8.73 -9.57 -24.27
CA PHE A 272 -8.58 -9.82 -22.83
C PHE A 272 -9.19 -11.17 -22.39
N GLN A 273 -9.77 -11.92 -23.32
CA GLN A 273 -10.49 -13.16 -22.97
C GLN A 273 -9.56 -14.32 -22.60
N LEU A 274 -8.37 -14.36 -23.19
CA LEU A 274 -7.37 -15.39 -22.92
C LEU A 274 -6.49 -14.97 -21.74
N PRO A 275 -6.27 -15.85 -20.75
CA PRO A 275 -5.26 -15.63 -19.71
C PRO A 275 -3.89 -15.38 -20.33
N VAL A 276 -3.16 -14.41 -19.81
CA VAL A 276 -1.81 -14.06 -20.28
C VAL A 276 -0.79 -14.43 -19.21
N PRO A 277 0.16 -15.35 -19.48
CA PRO A 277 1.25 -15.62 -18.57
C PRO A 277 2.08 -14.37 -18.27
N VAL A 278 2.35 -14.12 -16.99
CA VAL A 278 3.09 -12.92 -16.56
C VAL A 278 4.49 -12.87 -17.15
N ASP A 279 5.18 -14.01 -17.23
CA ASP A 279 6.54 -14.06 -17.80
C ASP A 279 6.55 -13.63 -19.27
N ASP A 280 5.60 -14.11 -20.08
CA ASP A 280 5.42 -13.71 -21.47
C ASP A 280 5.06 -12.22 -21.58
N PHE A 281 4.14 -11.75 -20.73
CA PHE A 281 3.72 -10.35 -20.68
C PHE A 281 4.89 -9.41 -20.37
N MET A 282 5.75 -9.80 -19.43
CA MET A 282 6.90 -8.99 -19.00
C MET A 282 8.01 -8.96 -20.05
N GLN A 283 8.18 -10.03 -20.85
CA GLN A 283 9.16 -10.09 -21.94
C GLN A 283 8.69 -9.40 -23.22
N ARG A 284 7.38 -9.39 -23.48
CA ARG A 284 6.80 -8.80 -24.68
C ARG A 284 6.99 -7.27 -24.74
N SER A 285 7.25 -6.76 -25.94
CA SER A 285 7.21 -5.32 -26.23
C SER A 285 5.75 -4.87 -26.37
N HIS A 286 5.40 -3.77 -25.70
CA HIS A 286 4.04 -3.22 -25.69
C HIS A 286 4.05 -1.86 -26.39
N PRO A 287 3.77 -1.79 -27.71
CA PRO A 287 3.73 -0.53 -28.42
C PRO A 287 2.62 0.37 -27.87
N THR A 288 2.98 1.59 -27.51
CA THR A 288 2.08 2.56 -26.84
C THR A 288 0.98 3.11 -27.74
N ASP A 289 1.17 3.08 -29.05
CA ASP A 289 0.25 3.69 -30.03
C ASP A 289 -1.14 3.01 -30.06
N HIS A 290 -1.21 1.72 -29.75
CA HIS A 290 -2.45 0.96 -29.79
C HIS A 290 -3.35 1.19 -28.57
N LEU A 291 -2.83 1.69 -27.44
CA LEU A 291 -3.59 1.84 -26.21
C LEU A 291 -4.64 2.96 -26.28
N PHE A 292 -4.44 3.97 -27.12
CA PHE A 292 -5.21 5.22 -27.08
C PHE A 292 -6.11 5.50 -28.28
N ASN A 293 -6.10 4.66 -29.31
CA ASN A 293 -7.05 4.79 -30.42
C ASN A 293 -8.47 4.29 -30.08
N ARG A 294 -8.77 4.04 -28.80
CA ARG A 294 -10.10 3.60 -28.35
C ARG A 294 -10.86 4.73 -27.67
N PRO A 295 -12.11 5.01 -28.08
CA PRO A 295 -12.94 5.98 -27.39
C PRO A 295 -13.17 5.48 -25.96
N SER A 296 -12.77 6.32 -25.00
CA SER A 296 -12.99 6.18 -23.57
C SER A 296 -14.39 5.63 -23.29
N LEU A 297 -14.46 4.44 -22.70
CA LEU A 297 -15.72 3.88 -22.20
C LEU A 297 -16.30 4.90 -21.20
N GLN A 298 -17.46 5.46 -21.55
CA GLN A 298 -18.13 6.48 -20.77
C GLN A 298 -18.42 5.95 -19.36
N CYS A 299 -17.87 6.63 -18.34
CA CYS A 299 -18.21 6.38 -16.95
C CYS A 299 -19.72 6.50 -16.77
N PHE A 300 -20.40 5.39 -16.46
CA PHE A 300 -21.81 5.43 -16.08
C PHE A 300 -21.96 6.15 -14.75
N ASN A 301 -22.52 7.35 -14.81
CA ASN A 301 -22.94 8.09 -13.64
C ASN A 301 -24.20 7.40 -13.09
N PHE A 302 -24.11 6.79 -11.90
CA PHE A 302 -25.28 6.31 -11.19
C PHE A 302 -26.13 7.51 -10.76
N GLN A 303 -27.37 7.58 -11.26
CA GLN A 303 -28.39 8.46 -10.72
C GLN A 303 -28.74 7.99 -9.29
N PRO A 304 -28.80 8.89 -8.29
CA PRO A 304 -29.14 8.52 -6.93
C PRO A 304 -30.60 8.04 -6.88
N THR A 305 -30.78 6.74 -6.65
CA THR A 305 -32.09 6.13 -6.48
C THR A 305 -32.72 6.63 -5.20
N HIS A 306 -33.85 7.30 -5.35
CA HIS A 306 -34.68 7.89 -4.31
C HIS A 306 -35.12 6.84 -3.29
N ASP A 307 -34.98 7.19 -2.00
CA ASP A 307 -35.38 6.40 -0.83
C ASP A 307 -36.87 5.99 -0.86
N GLU A 308 -37.13 4.69 -1.01
CA GLU A 308 -38.44 4.11 -0.68
C GLU A 308 -38.42 3.48 0.73
N ARG A 309 -39.02 4.25 1.63
CA ARG A 309 -39.41 3.93 3.00
C ARG A 309 -39.95 2.50 3.16
N ARG A 310 -39.24 1.64 3.90
CA ARG A 310 -39.83 0.41 4.46
C ARG A 310 -40.14 0.55 5.95
N LYS A 311 -41.41 0.29 6.23
CA LYS A 311 -42.15 0.42 7.49
C LYS A 311 -41.65 -0.55 8.58
N GLN A 312 -41.80 -0.03 9.80
CA GLN A 312 -41.56 -0.61 11.12
C GLN A 312 -42.20 -2.00 11.34
N ASN A 313 -41.55 -2.82 12.18
CA ASN A 313 -42.22 -3.80 13.03
C ASN A 313 -41.51 -3.87 14.40
N PRO A 314 -42.22 -3.82 15.55
CA PRO A 314 -41.62 -3.49 16.85
C PRO A 314 -41.36 -4.72 17.75
N LYS A 315 -40.46 -4.50 18.72
CA LYS A 315 -40.24 -5.28 19.96
C LYS A 315 -39.69 -6.70 19.80
N SER A 316 -38.37 -6.82 19.85
CA SER A 316 -37.71 -7.93 20.56
C SER A 316 -36.61 -7.36 21.46
N LYS A 317 -36.70 -7.67 22.75
CA LYS A 317 -35.67 -7.32 23.74
C LYS A 317 -34.46 -8.26 23.54
N PRO A 318 -33.21 -7.80 23.75
CA PRO A 318 -32.03 -8.60 23.43
C PRO A 318 -31.84 -9.71 24.45
N LEU A 319 -31.82 -10.95 23.97
CA LEU A 319 -31.46 -12.12 24.78
C LEU A 319 -29.92 -12.16 24.97
N PRO A 320 -29.42 -12.54 26.15
CA PRO A 320 -27.99 -12.54 26.42
C PRO A 320 -27.23 -13.56 25.55
N PRO A 321 -25.96 -13.27 25.17
CA PRO A 321 -25.22 -14.05 24.18
C PRO A 321 -25.13 -15.53 24.53
N SER A 322 -25.53 -16.37 23.59
CA SER A 322 -25.64 -17.82 23.78
C SER A 322 -24.33 -18.44 24.29
N LYS A 323 -24.44 -19.54 25.04
CA LYS A 323 -23.29 -20.32 25.54
C LYS A 323 -22.28 -20.65 24.42
N ARG A 324 -22.76 -20.86 23.19
CA ARG A 324 -21.92 -21.11 22.01
C ARG A 324 -21.05 -19.90 21.67
N LEU A 325 -21.62 -18.69 21.65
CA LEU A 325 -20.88 -17.47 21.32
C LEU A 325 -19.75 -17.20 22.32
N ARG A 326 -20.02 -17.44 23.63
CA ARG A 326 -19.01 -17.29 24.69
C ARG A 326 -17.86 -18.29 24.54
N LEU A 327 -18.16 -19.54 24.18
CA LEU A 327 -17.13 -20.56 23.93
C LEU A 327 -16.31 -20.24 22.67
N GLU A 328 -16.95 -19.71 21.62
CA GLU A 328 -16.28 -19.27 20.40
C GLU A 328 -15.32 -18.11 20.69
N ALA A 329 -15.77 -17.09 21.43
CA ALA A 329 -14.92 -15.96 21.82
C ALA A 329 -13.71 -16.40 22.66
N GLN A 330 -13.89 -17.38 23.56
CA GLN A 330 -12.78 -17.98 24.32
C GLN A 330 -11.81 -18.76 23.44
N ARG A 331 -12.32 -19.46 22.41
CA ARG A 331 -11.51 -20.17 21.44
C ARG A 331 -10.66 -19.21 20.61
N VAL A 332 -11.26 -18.14 20.09
CA VAL A 332 -10.59 -17.09 19.32
C VAL A 332 -9.48 -16.43 20.14
N LEU A 333 -9.77 -16.07 21.41
CA LEU A 333 -8.76 -15.54 22.33
C LEU A 333 -7.60 -16.53 22.52
N LYS A 334 -7.88 -17.82 22.67
CA LYS A 334 -6.85 -18.85 22.87
C LYS A 334 -5.98 -19.04 21.62
N GLU A 335 -6.61 -19.09 20.44
CA GLU A 335 -5.94 -19.27 19.16
C GLU A 335 -5.05 -18.08 18.83
N ARG A 336 -5.56 -16.86 19.02
CA ARG A 336 -4.78 -15.65 18.73
C ARG A 336 -3.57 -15.47 19.64
N VAL A 337 -3.73 -15.76 20.93
CA VAL A 337 -2.62 -15.78 21.89
C VAL A 337 -1.57 -16.82 21.48
N GLN A 338 -1.99 -17.98 20.96
CA GLN A 338 -1.08 -19.02 20.49
C GLN A 338 -0.30 -18.59 19.23
N ASP A 339 -0.99 -18.00 18.25
CA ASP A 339 -0.34 -17.49 17.03
C ASP A 339 0.75 -16.46 17.34
N ILE A 340 0.48 -15.53 18.25
CA ILE A 340 1.46 -14.53 18.68
C ILE A 340 2.63 -15.20 19.40
N ALA A 341 2.35 -16.17 20.28
CA ALA A 341 3.38 -16.92 20.98
C ALA A 341 4.30 -17.68 19.99
N ASP A 342 3.73 -18.38 19.02
CA ASP A 342 4.48 -19.12 18.01
C ASP A 342 5.30 -18.20 17.10
N LYS A 343 4.70 -17.10 16.64
CA LYS A 343 5.39 -16.09 15.81
C LYS A 343 6.56 -15.44 16.55
N LYS A 344 6.47 -15.31 17.87
CA LYS A 344 7.53 -14.75 18.74
C LYS A 344 8.47 -15.83 19.30
N GLY A 345 8.25 -17.12 19.01
CA GLY A 345 9.07 -18.21 19.53
C GLY A 345 8.93 -18.44 21.05
N ILE A 346 7.80 -18.04 21.64
CA ILE A 346 7.54 -18.09 23.09
C ILE A 346 7.09 -19.51 23.48
N LYS A 347 7.99 -20.30 24.10
CA LYS A 347 7.72 -21.67 24.60
C LYS A 347 7.92 -21.78 26.12
N LEU A 348 7.24 -20.94 26.90
CA LEU A 348 7.53 -20.77 28.33
C LEU A 348 6.81 -21.79 29.22
N ARG A 349 7.52 -22.41 30.17
CA ARG A 349 6.96 -23.14 31.33
C ARG A 349 7.67 -22.73 32.62
N PHE A 350 7.50 -21.48 33.03
CA PHE A 350 8.12 -20.99 34.27
C PHE A 350 7.09 -20.26 35.09
N CYS A 351 7.11 -20.52 36.41
CA CYS A 351 6.14 -20.09 37.41
C CYS A 351 4.73 -20.68 37.23
N ASN A 352 4.18 -21.35 38.25
CA ASN A 352 2.79 -21.77 38.20
C ASN A 352 1.88 -20.53 38.33
N LEU A 353 0.67 -20.53 37.73
CA LEU A 353 -0.24 -19.37 37.77
C LEU A 353 -0.43 -18.80 39.19
N LYS A 354 -0.62 -19.68 40.18
CA LYS A 354 -0.77 -19.29 41.60
C LYS A 354 0.48 -18.63 42.19
N GLU A 355 1.66 -19.13 41.83
CA GLU A 355 2.94 -18.55 42.27
C GLU A 355 3.13 -17.19 41.59
N CYS A 356 2.80 -17.11 40.30
CA CYS A 356 3.05 -15.93 39.50
C CYS A 356 2.17 -14.75 39.93
N GLU A 357 0.91 -15.00 40.28
CA GLU A 357 -0.03 -13.99 40.80
C GLU A 357 0.52 -13.21 41.99
N SER A 358 1.34 -13.85 42.84
CA SER A 358 1.92 -13.22 44.02
C SER A 358 2.93 -12.11 43.69
N HIS A 359 3.53 -12.13 42.49
CA HIS A 359 4.65 -11.25 42.15
C HIS A 359 4.54 -10.65 40.73
N ILE A 360 3.34 -10.61 40.14
CA ILE A 360 3.13 -10.06 38.78
C ILE A 360 3.66 -8.62 38.65
N HIS A 361 3.51 -7.82 39.69
CA HIS A 361 3.87 -6.40 39.72
C HIS A 361 5.15 -6.12 40.54
N SER A 362 5.77 -7.14 41.13
CA SER A 362 6.98 -6.95 41.93
C SER A 362 8.21 -6.87 41.03
N ILE A 363 8.96 -5.78 41.16
CA ILE A 363 10.21 -5.56 40.42
C ILE A 363 11.28 -6.57 40.86
N ASP A 364 11.21 -7.03 42.12
CA ASP A 364 12.14 -8.00 42.72
C ASP A 364 11.67 -9.46 42.56
N SER A 365 10.80 -9.74 41.60
CA SER A 365 10.32 -11.11 41.36
C SER A 365 11.36 -11.97 40.62
N PRO A 366 11.45 -13.29 40.91
CA PRO A 366 12.38 -14.18 40.19
C PRO A 366 12.21 -14.18 38.67
N CYS A 367 11.03 -13.81 38.18
CA CYS A 367 10.73 -13.74 36.74
C CYS A 367 10.92 -12.35 36.12
N ALA A 368 11.20 -11.28 36.89
CA ALA A 368 11.22 -9.91 36.40
C ALA A 368 12.25 -9.70 35.27
N ASN A 369 13.49 -10.19 35.48
CA ASN A 369 14.57 -10.04 34.50
C ASN A 369 14.24 -10.74 33.18
N ILE A 370 13.77 -12.00 33.24
CA ILE A 370 13.43 -12.77 32.05
C ILE A 370 12.26 -12.13 31.29
N ARG A 371 11.24 -11.64 32.01
CA ARG A 371 10.13 -10.90 31.38
C ARG A 371 10.61 -9.69 30.61
N MET A 372 11.53 -8.92 31.19
CA MET A 372 12.08 -7.74 30.54
C MET A 372 12.88 -8.10 29.28
N GLU A 373 13.70 -9.15 29.36
CA GLU A 373 14.54 -9.61 28.24
C GLU A 373 13.72 -10.03 27.02
N ILE A 374 12.62 -10.76 27.21
CA ILE A 374 11.75 -11.20 26.11
C ILE A 374 10.66 -10.19 25.73
N GLY A 375 10.60 -9.04 26.41
CA GLY A 375 9.54 -8.05 26.23
C GLY A 375 8.15 -8.59 26.58
N TRP A 376 8.03 -9.34 27.69
CA TRP A 376 6.76 -9.87 28.17
C TRP A 376 5.84 -8.75 28.68
N PRO A 377 4.52 -8.78 28.40
CA PRO A 377 3.60 -7.71 28.80
C PRO A 377 3.53 -7.50 30.31
N LEU A 378 3.56 -6.24 30.74
CA LEU A 378 3.38 -5.86 32.13
C LEU A 378 1.96 -6.18 32.62
N GLY A 379 1.83 -6.72 33.83
CA GLY A 379 0.54 -7.07 34.42
C GLY A 379 -0.06 -8.41 33.95
N VAL A 380 0.58 -9.11 33.01
CA VAL A 380 0.15 -10.45 32.56
C VAL A 380 0.92 -11.52 33.34
N PRO A 381 0.24 -12.54 33.91
CA PRO A 381 0.92 -13.67 34.54
C PRO A 381 1.93 -14.31 33.58
N PHE A 382 3.14 -14.53 34.07
CA PHE A 382 4.22 -15.20 33.34
C PHE A 382 4.05 -16.69 33.50
N VAL A 383 3.21 -17.25 32.65
CA VAL A 383 2.88 -18.67 32.55
C VAL A 383 2.81 -19.06 31.08
N HIS A 384 2.63 -20.34 30.79
CA HIS A 384 2.39 -20.77 29.42
C HIS A 384 1.14 -20.05 28.84
N PRO A 385 1.17 -19.55 27.59
CA PRO A 385 0.06 -18.77 27.01
C PRO A 385 -1.32 -19.45 27.08
N HIS A 386 -1.34 -20.78 27.01
CA HIS A 386 -2.57 -21.58 27.19
C HIS A 386 -3.20 -21.51 28.58
N ASP A 387 -2.41 -21.24 29.62
CA ASP A 387 -2.84 -21.22 31.02
C ASP A 387 -3.31 -19.83 31.47
N LEU A 388 -3.24 -18.83 30.59
CA LEU A 388 -3.68 -17.47 30.88
C LEU A 388 -5.19 -17.39 31.14
N PRO A 389 -5.63 -16.74 32.23
CA PRO A 389 -7.03 -16.37 32.42
C PRO A 389 -7.53 -15.47 31.28
N ASN A 390 -8.83 -15.52 30.94
CA ASN A 390 -9.38 -14.73 29.82
C ASN A 390 -9.10 -13.22 29.93
N LYS A 391 -9.14 -12.66 31.15
CA LYS A 391 -8.79 -11.24 31.39
C LYS A 391 -7.33 -10.95 31.05
N ALA A 392 -6.43 -11.88 31.37
CA ALA A 392 -5.01 -11.76 31.05
C ALA A 392 -4.72 -11.98 29.56
N LYS A 393 -5.51 -12.82 28.87
CA LYS A 393 -5.43 -12.96 27.40
C LYS A 393 -5.73 -11.64 26.70
N LEU A 394 -6.75 -10.90 27.15
CA LEU A 394 -7.03 -9.56 26.62
C LEU A 394 -5.86 -8.61 26.82
N GLY A 395 -5.28 -8.55 28.03
CA GLY A 395 -4.10 -7.72 28.29
C GLY A 395 -2.87 -8.14 27.47
N PHE A 396 -2.69 -9.45 27.24
CA PHE A 396 -1.64 -9.96 26.36
C PHE A 396 -1.85 -9.51 24.91
N LEU A 397 -3.08 -9.63 24.38
CA LEU A 397 -3.41 -9.21 23.03
C LEU A 397 -3.27 -7.69 22.86
N GLU A 398 -3.79 -6.90 23.79
CA GLU A 398 -3.71 -5.44 23.75
C GLU A 398 -2.25 -4.93 23.76
N ALA A 399 -1.35 -5.63 24.46
CA ALA A 399 0.06 -5.24 24.53
C ALA A 399 0.82 -5.51 23.23
N TYR A 400 0.51 -6.59 22.53
CA TYR A 400 1.14 -6.91 21.24
C TYR A 400 0.41 -6.31 20.05
N GLU A 401 -0.89 -6.05 20.18
CA GLU A 401 -1.81 -5.50 19.19
C GLU A 401 -2.67 -4.40 19.85
N PRO A 402 -2.14 -3.18 20.01
CA PRO A 402 -2.89 -2.06 20.58
C PRO A 402 -4.19 -1.80 19.80
N GLY A 403 -5.31 -1.67 20.51
CA GLY A 403 -6.66 -1.49 19.98
C GLY A 403 -7.51 -2.77 19.87
N TRP A 404 -6.96 -3.95 20.19
CA TRP A 404 -7.67 -5.23 20.08
C TRP A 404 -8.97 -5.25 20.90
N THR A 405 -8.93 -4.75 22.14
CA THR A 405 -10.08 -4.76 23.06
C THR A 405 -11.18 -3.82 22.59
N GLU A 406 -10.83 -2.64 22.07
CA GLU A 406 -11.79 -1.66 21.56
C GLU A 406 -12.49 -2.18 20.29
N ALA A 407 -11.74 -2.83 19.41
CA ALA A 407 -12.28 -3.46 18.20
C ALA A 407 -13.33 -4.54 18.52
N HIS A 408 -13.15 -5.28 19.60
CA HIS A 408 -14.04 -6.39 19.98
C HIS A 408 -15.08 -6.06 21.06
N GLN A 409 -15.01 -4.92 21.78
CA GLN A 409 -16.08 -4.48 22.68
C GLN A 409 -17.14 -3.61 22.00
N ASN A 410 -16.77 -2.85 20.96
CA ASN A 410 -17.74 -2.02 20.23
C ASN A 410 -18.76 -2.82 19.42
N SER A 411 -18.54 -4.12 19.22
CA SER A 411 -19.56 -5.01 18.64
C SER A 411 -20.76 -5.23 19.56
N ASP A 412 -20.62 -5.04 20.88
CA ASP A 412 -21.71 -5.24 21.85
C ASP A 412 -22.45 -3.95 22.26
N ARG A 413 -21.89 -2.76 22.01
CA ARG A 413 -22.46 -1.49 22.51
C ARG A 413 -23.34 -0.69 21.56
N ASN A 414 -23.51 -1.11 20.30
CA ASN A 414 -24.43 -0.42 19.37
C ASN A 414 -25.93 -0.73 19.58
N GLN A 415 -26.34 -1.02 20.82
CA GLN A 415 -27.73 -0.96 21.25
C GLN A 415 -27.87 0.02 22.43
N SER A 416 -27.50 1.28 22.22
CA SER A 416 -27.85 2.38 23.12
C SER A 416 -29.28 2.85 22.84
N PRO A 417 -30.19 2.86 23.84
CA PRO A 417 -31.56 3.33 23.63
C PRO A 417 -31.61 4.85 23.53
N LEU A 418 -32.44 5.28 22.57
CA LEU A 418 -32.84 6.64 22.25
C LEU A 418 -33.31 7.45 23.48
N THR A 419 -33.24 8.78 23.28
CA THR A 419 -33.89 9.88 24.05
C THR A 419 -33.11 10.34 25.28
N SER A 420 -32.87 11.63 25.52
CA SER A 420 -33.75 12.77 25.27
C SER A 420 -32.98 14.03 24.82
N ASN A 421 -33.41 14.61 23.70
CA ASN A 421 -33.21 16.04 23.43
C ASN A 421 -34.07 16.83 24.41
N VAL A 422 -33.44 17.55 25.34
CA VAL A 422 -34.11 18.59 26.13
C VAL A 422 -33.60 19.92 25.60
N TRP A 423 -34.51 20.64 24.98
CA TRP A 423 -34.35 22.02 24.55
C TRP A 423 -34.26 22.91 25.79
N ALA A 424 -33.28 23.80 25.82
CA ALA A 424 -33.30 24.98 26.67
C ALA A 424 -33.09 26.19 25.74
N ALA A 425 -33.96 27.17 25.94
CA ALA A 425 -34.19 28.35 25.09
C ALA A 425 -32.95 29.22 24.86
#